data_AF-A0A2W6UG67-F1
#
_entry.id   AF-A0A2W6UG67-F1
#
_cell.length_a   1.000
_cell.length_b   1.000
_cell.length_c   1.000
_cell.angle_alpha   90.00
_cell.angle_beta   90.00
_cell.angle_gamma   90.00
#
_symmetry.space_group_name_H-M   'P 1'
#
loop_
_entity.id
_entity.type
_entity.pdbx_description
1 polymer ?
#
loop_
_entity_poly.entity_id
_entity_poly.type
_entity_poly.pdbx_seq_one_letter_code
_entity_poly.pdbx_strand_id
1 'polypeptide(L)'
;MTPEPLKLVDHVQAINWNRIQDDKDLEVWNRLVNNFWLPEKVPLSNDVQSWATLTPEEQTTTMRVFTGLTLLDTIQGTVGAVSLIPDAITPHEEAVYTNIAFMESVHAKSYSSIFSTLASTPEIDDAFRWSVENPNLQKKAHIVMDYYRGDEPLKRKVASTLLESFLFYSGFYLPLHWSSKAKLTNTA
;
A
#
# COMPACT_ATOMS: atom_id res chain seq x y z
N MET A 1 9.72 29.29 -8.22
CA MET A 1 10.94 28.52 -7.90
C MET A 1 10.67 27.10 -8.34
N THR A 2 11.48 26.58 -9.27
CA THR A 2 11.51 25.15 -9.58
C THR A 2 11.90 24.36 -8.32
N PRO A 3 11.25 23.23 -8.01
CA PRO A 3 11.68 22.41 -6.89
C PRO A 3 13.13 21.96 -7.13
N GLU A 4 14.00 22.10 -6.13
CA GLU A 4 15.33 21.47 -6.21
C GLU A 4 15.15 19.95 -6.35
N PRO A 5 15.90 19.31 -7.27
CA PRO A 5 15.83 17.86 -7.40
C PRO A 5 16.34 17.19 -6.12
N LEU A 6 15.62 16.15 -5.70
CA LEU A 6 15.96 15.28 -4.57
C LEU A 6 17.45 14.91 -4.59
N LYS A 7 18.19 15.30 -3.55
CA LYS A 7 19.53 14.77 -3.30
C LYS A 7 19.38 13.39 -2.67
N LEU A 8 19.39 12.36 -3.51
CA LEU A 8 19.74 11.01 -3.09
C LEU A 8 21.22 10.99 -2.67
N VAL A 9 21.50 10.33 -1.55
CA VAL A 9 22.81 9.96 -0.99
C VAL A 9 23.94 10.97 -1.25
N ASP A 10 24.21 11.87 -0.28
CA ASP A 10 25.51 12.60 -0.21
C ASP A 10 26.65 11.70 0.34
N HIS A 11 26.30 10.49 0.79
CA HIS A 11 27.25 9.51 1.30
C HIS A 11 27.93 8.72 0.17
N VAL A 12 29.13 9.16 -0.21
CA VAL A 12 30.09 8.40 -1.03
C VAL A 12 30.69 7.24 -0.22
N GLN A 13 29.86 6.45 0.49
CA GLN A 13 30.28 5.36 1.35
C GLN A 13 29.37 4.14 1.14
N ALA A 14 29.98 2.97 1.03
CA ALA A 14 29.25 1.72 0.95
C ALA A 14 28.60 1.37 2.29
N ILE A 15 27.34 0.93 2.26
CA ILE A 15 26.65 0.40 3.42
C ILE A 15 27.37 -0.85 3.96
N ASN A 16 27.60 -0.91 5.28
CA ASN A 16 28.23 -2.04 5.94
C ASN A 16 27.26 -2.72 6.91
N TRP A 17 26.67 -3.84 6.48
CA TRP A 17 25.75 -4.64 7.30
C TRP A 17 26.43 -5.40 8.45
N ASN A 18 27.77 -5.40 8.53
CA ASN A 18 28.51 -5.90 9.69
C ASN A 18 28.75 -4.83 10.77
N ARG A 19 28.30 -3.59 10.53
CA ARG A 19 28.38 -2.46 11.48
C ARG A 19 27.05 -1.70 11.49
N ILE A 20 26.09 -2.28 12.20
CA ILE A 20 24.74 -1.73 12.37
C ILE A 20 24.79 -0.55 13.34
N GLN A 21 24.04 0.52 13.02
CA GLN A 21 23.94 1.74 13.83
C GLN A 21 22.74 1.69 14.78
N ASP A 22 21.61 1.13 14.31
CA ASP A 22 20.41 0.86 15.09
C ASP A 22 19.98 -0.60 14.86
N ASP A 23 19.87 -1.37 15.94
CA ASP A 23 19.47 -2.78 15.90
C ASP A 23 18.09 -2.98 15.24
N LYS A 24 17.24 -1.94 15.25
CA LYS A 24 15.92 -1.98 14.63
C LYS A 24 15.98 -2.12 13.12
N ASP A 25 17.01 -1.57 12.47
CA ASP A 25 17.17 -1.64 11.02
C ASP A 25 17.30 -3.09 10.56
N LEU A 26 18.15 -3.87 11.23
CA LEU A 26 18.37 -5.28 10.92
C LEU A 26 17.17 -6.14 11.29
N GLU A 27 16.52 -5.86 12.43
CA GLU A 27 15.30 -6.55 12.86
C GLU A 27 14.19 -6.39 11.82
N VAL A 28 13.90 -5.15 11.42
CA VAL A 28 12.83 -4.81 10.47
C VAL A 28 13.17 -5.33 9.08
N TRP A 29 14.40 -5.16 8.60
CA TRP A 29 14.85 -5.71 7.32
C TRP A 29 14.58 -7.21 7.23
N ASN A 30 15.06 -7.97 8.21
CA ASN A 30 14.88 -9.42 8.24
C ASN A 30 13.39 -9.79 8.27
N ARG A 31 12.57 -9.07 9.04
CA ARG A 31 11.14 -9.33 9.12
C ARG A 31 10.43 -9.08 7.79
N LEU A 32 10.74 -7.97 7.12
CA LEU A 32 10.12 -7.63 5.84
C LEU A 32 10.53 -8.60 4.73
N VAL A 33 11.83 -8.91 4.61
CA VAL A 33 12.34 -9.84 3.59
C VAL A 33 11.81 -11.26 3.79
N ASN A 34 11.76 -11.76 5.03
CA ASN A 34 11.23 -13.10 5.29
C ASN A 34 9.73 -13.23 5.02
N ASN A 35 8.99 -12.12 5.08
CA ASN A 35 7.56 -12.07 4.77
C ASN A 35 7.28 -11.64 3.31
N PHE A 36 8.29 -11.63 2.43
CA PHE A 36 8.09 -11.34 1.02
C PHE A 36 7.08 -12.31 0.39
N TRP A 37 6.11 -11.74 -0.34
CA TRP A 37 5.05 -12.49 -0.99
C TRP A 37 4.75 -11.93 -2.38
N LEU A 38 4.08 -12.74 -3.19
CA LEU A 38 3.62 -12.37 -4.53
C LEU A 38 2.16 -12.80 -4.66
N PRO A 39 1.30 -11.96 -5.28
CA PRO A 39 -0.13 -12.29 -5.43
C PRO A 39 -0.36 -13.56 -6.25
N GLU A 40 0.54 -13.91 -7.16
CA GLU A 40 0.47 -15.14 -7.95
C GLU A 40 0.55 -16.43 -7.11
N LYS A 41 1.02 -16.35 -5.86
CA LYS A 41 1.08 -17.50 -4.96
C LYS A 41 -0.25 -17.79 -4.25
N VAL A 42 -1.23 -16.91 -4.36
CA VAL A 42 -2.54 -17.03 -3.72
C VAL A 42 -3.56 -17.56 -4.74
N PRO A 43 -4.23 -18.72 -4.49
CA PRO A 43 -5.14 -19.33 -5.45
C PRO A 43 -6.52 -18.66 -5.44
N LEU A 44 -6.60 -17.43 -5.95
CA LEU A 44 -7.82 -16.60 -5.95
C LEU A 44 -9.01 -17.24 -6.71
N SER A 45 -8.75 -18.15 -7.65
CA SER A 45 -9.80 -18.87 -8.38
C SER A 45 -10.72 -19.69 -7.48
N ASN A 46 -10.23 -20.09 -6.30
CA ASN A 46 -11.03 -20.81 -5.29
C ASN A 46 -12.16 -19.95 -4.70
N ASP A 47 -12.07 -18.63 -4.83
CA ASP A 47 -13.06 -17.70 -4.28
C ASP A 47 -14.18 -17.35 -5.28
N VAL A 48 -14.08 -17.76 -6.55
CA VAL A 48 -15.07 -17.42 -7.61
C VAL A 48 -16.49 -17.87 -7.24
N GLN A 49 -16.65 -19.08 -6.70
CA GLN A 49 -17.98 -19.56 -6.28
C GLN A 49 -18.50 -18.77 -5.09
N SER A 50 -17.62 -18.40 -4.15
CA SER A 50 -17.99 -17.58 -2.99
C SER A 50 -18.41 -16.17 -3.42
N TRP A 51 -17.67 -15.57 -4.35
CA TRP A 51 -17.98 -14.29 -4.98
C TRP A 51 -19.36 -14.28 -5.64
N ALA A 52 -19.71 -15.35 -6.36
CA ALA A 52 -21.02 -15.48 -7.00
C ALA A 52 -22.21 -15.56 -6.02
N THR A 53 -21.95 -15.81 -4.74
CA THR A 53 -23.01 -15.79 -3.69
C THR A 53 -23.30 -14.42 -3.13
N LEU A 54 -22.47 -13.42 -3.44
CA LEU A 54 -22.65 -12.05 -2.96
C LEU A 54 -23.76 -11.34 -3.73
N THR A 55 -24.48 -10.44 -3.06
CA THR A 55 -25.45 -9.58 -3.76
C THR A 55 -24.71 -8.57 -4.65
N PRO A 56 -25.38 -7.98 -5.66
CA PRO A 56 -24.77 -6.94 -6.50
C PRO A 56 -24.18 -5.78 -5.69
N GLU A 57 -24.83 -5.39 -4.58
CA GLU A 57 -24.36 -4.33 -3.68
C GLU A 57 -23.12 -4.77 -2.89
N GLU A 58 -23.06 -6.02 -2.43
CA GLU A 58 -21.89 -6.58 -1.75
C GLU A 58 -20.68 -6.67 -2.70
N GLN A 59 -20.90 -7.09 -3.94
CA GLN A 59 -19.87 -7.11 -4.99
C GLN A 59 -19.37 -5.69 -5.30
N THR A 60 -20.30 -4.76 -5.56
CA THR A 60 -19.97 -3.35 -5.84
C THR A 60 -19.20 -2.71 -4.68
N THR A 61 -19.61 -2.97 -3.44
CA THR A 61 -18.93 -2.46 -2.25
C THR A 61 -17.53 -3.05 -2.13
N THR A 62 -17.37 -4.35 -2.36
CA THR A 62 -16.07 -5.02 -2.31
C THR A 62 -15.11 -4.49 -3.37
N MET A 63 -15.58 -4.31 -4.61
CA MET A 63 -14.80 -3.71 -5.69
C MET A 63 -14.33 -2.30 -5.33
N ARG A 64 -15.25 -1.44 -4.87
CA ARG A 64 -14.94 -0.05 -4.50
C ARG A 64 -14.00 0.05 -3.30
N VAL A 65 -14.11 -0.85 -2.32
CA VAL A 65 -13.16 -0.94 -1.20
C VAL A 65 -11.77 -1.24 -1.72
N PHE A 66 -11.59 -2.29 -2.52
CA PHE A 66 -10.27 -2.66 -3.04
C PHE A 66 -9.69 -1.59 -3.96
N THR A 67 -10.50 -0.93 -4.79
CA THR A 67 -10.00 0.18 -5.62
C THR A 67 -9.59 1.37 -4.77
N GLY A 68 -10.31 1.64 -3.69
CA GLY A 68 -9.95 2.66 -2.70
C GLY A 68 -8.60 2.37 -2.05
N LEU A 69 -8.35 1.12 -1.66
CA LEU A 69 -7.06 0.68 -1.12
C LEU A 69 -5.95 0.77 -2.18
N THR A 70 -6.22 0.34 -3.41
CA THR A 70 -5.29 0.43 -4.55
C THR A 70 -4.77 1.86 -4.74
N LEU A 71 -5.64 2.87 -4.65
CA LEU A 71 -5.24 4.27 -4.77
C LEU A 71 -4.25 4.68 -3.66
N LEU A 72 -4.51 4.27 -2.42
CA LEU A 72 -3.69 4.62 -1.27
C LEU A 72 -2.32 3.92 -1.31
N ASP A 73 -2.28 2.63 -1.65
CA ASP A 73 -1.04 1.87 -1.84
C ASP A 73 -0.21 2.45 -2.98
N THR A 74 -0.86 2.88 -4.07
CA THR A 74 -0.17 3.55 -5.19
C THR A 74 0.50 4.85 -4.74
N ILE A 75 -0.21 5.67 -3.95
CA ILE A 75 0.36 6.90 -3.36
C ILE A 75 1.53 6.56 -2.45
N GLN A 76 1.41 5.51 -1.64
CA GLN A 76 2.44 5.14 -0.68
C GLN A 76 3.71 4.66 -1.36
N GLY A 77 3.61 3.76 -2.34
CA GLY A 77 4.76 3.22 -3.05
C GLY A 77 5.48 4.25 -3.94
N THR A 78 4.73 5.19 -4.53
CA THR A 78 5.30 6.13 -5.51
C THR A 78 5.77 7.45 -4.89
N VAL A 79 5.16 7.88 -3.78
CA VAL A 79 5.47 9.16 -3.13
C VAL A 79 5.74 8.98 -1.65
N GLY A 80 4.86 8.31 -0.92
CA GLY A 80 4.91 8.21 0.54
C GLY A 80 6.23 7.64 1.07
N ALA A 81 6.47 6.34 0.88
CA ALA A 81 7.67 5.67 1.35
C ALA A 81 8.95 6.31 0.78
N VAL A 82 8.93 6.71 -0.49
CA VAL A 82 10.06 7.39 -1.15
C VAL A 82 10.39 8.72 -0.47
N SER A 83 9.38 9.48 -0.07
CA SER A 83 9.56 10.77 0.62
C SER A 83 10.07 10.63 2.05
N LEU A 84 10.04 9.43 2.65
CA LEU A 84 10.59 9.17 3.98
C LEU A 84 12.11 8.90 3.95
N ILE A 85 12.64 8.41 2.82
CA ILE A 85 14.06 8.04 2.65
C ILE A 85 15.01 9.20 3.02
N PRO A 86 14.81 10.46 2.57
CA PRO A 86 15.72 11.56 2.90
C PRO A 86 15.78 11.92 4.38
N ASP A 87 14.78 11.50 5.17
CA ASP A 87 14.68 11.75 6.61
C ASP A 87 15.10 10.52 7.45
N ALA A 88 15.73 9.54 6.81
CA ALA A 88 16.35 8.41 7.49
C ALA A 88 17.59 8.87 8.26
N ILE A 89 17.85 8.23 9.40
CA ILE A 89 19.00 8.56 10.26
C ILE A 89 20.20 7.66 9.91
N THR A 90 19.94 6.44 9.45
CA THR A 90 20.97 5.46 9.09
C THR A 90 20.84 5.08 7.60
N PRO A 91 21.95 4.71 6.93
CA PRO A 91 21.86 4.16 5.57
C PRO A 91 21.13 2.81 5.52
N HIS A 92 21.03 2.10 6.65
CA HIS A 92 20.28 0.85 6.75
C HIS A 92 18.77 1.10 6.79
N GLU A 93 18.31 2.18 7.44
CA GLU A 93 16.92 2.64 7.42
C GLU A 93 16.51 3.04 5.99
N GLU A 94 17.38 3.72 5.23
CA GLU A 94 17.14 4.01 3.81
C GLU A 94 16.86 2.71 3.02
N ALA A 95 17.69 1.67 3.22
CA ALA A 95 17.50 0.37 2.57
C ALA A 95 16.18 -0.28 2.97
N VAL A 96 15.77 -0.19 4.25
CA VAL A 96 14.47 -0.67 4.73
C VAL A 96 13.32 0.05 4.00
N TYR A 97 13.36 1.37 3.86
CA TYR A 97 12.33 2.11 3.13
C TYR A 97 12.26 1.73 1.65
N THR A 98 13.39 1.41 0.99
CA THR A 98 13.33 0.92 -0.41
C THR A 98 12.58 -0.40 -0.54
N ASN A 99 12.73 -1.31 0.44
CA ASN A 99 11.95 -2.54 0.50
C ASN A 99 10.46 -2.24 0.71
N ILE A 100 10.12 -1.34 1.63
CA ILE A 100 8.74 -0.92 1.88
C ILE A 100 8.12 -0.36 0.61
N ALA A 101 8.77 0.60 -0.07
CA ALA A 101 8.27 1.19 -1.32
C ALA A 101 7.99 0.16 -2.42
N PHE A 102 8.86 -0.85 -2.53
CA PHE A 102 8.65 -1.98 -3.43
C PHE A 102 7.43 -2.82 -3.02
N MET A 103 7.29 -3.15 -1.73
CA MET A 103 6.16 -3.92 -1.23
C MET A 103 4.82 -3.20 -1.40
N GLU A 104 4.76 -1.87 -1.30
CA GLU A 104 3.53 -1.12 -1.62
C GLU A 104 3.11 -1.29 -3.09
N SER A 105 4.07 -1.40 -4.00
CA SER A 105 3.77 -1.71 -5.40
C SER A 105 3.23 -3.14 -5.57
N VAL A 106 3.71 -4.08 -4.75
CA VAL A 106 3.16 -5.45 -4.70
C VAL A 106 1.73 -5.43 -4.13
N HIS A 107 1.45 -4.64 -3.09
CA HIS A 107 0.10 -4.45 -2.53
C HIS A 107 -0.85 -3.90 -3.60
N ALA A 108 -0.50 -2.79 -4.25
CA ALA A 108 -1.31 -2.20 -5.32
C ALA A 108 -1.58 -3.17 -6.48
N LYS A 109 -0.56 -3.95 -6.88
CA LYS A 109 -0.70 -4.98 -7.92
C LYS A 109 -1.65 -6.11 -7.50
N SER A 110 -1.66 -6.49 -6.22
CA SER A 110 -2.44 -7.61 -5.73
C SER A 110 -3.96 -7.42 -5.92
N TYR A 111 -4.49 -6.20 -5.78
CA TYR A 111 -5.90 -5.94 -6.06
C TYR A 111 -6.24 -6.15 -7.54
N SER A 112 -5.33 -5.84 -8.46
CA SER A 112 -5.52 -6.14 -9.89
C SER A 112 -5.61 -7.65 -10.16
N SER A 113 -4.85 -8.48 -9.41
CA SER A 113 -4.99 -9.95 -9.46
C SER A 113 -6.35 -10.41 -8.95
N ILE A 114 -6.89 -9.78 -7.90
CA ILE A 114 -8.25 -10.04 -7.39
C ILE A 114 -9.29 -9.67 -8.46
N PHE A 115 -9.22 -8.45 -9.00
CA PHE A 115 -10.14 -7.94 -10.01
C PHE A 115 -10.21 -8.81 -11.25
N SER A 116 -9.05 -9.15 -11.82
CA SER A 116 -8.98 -10.00 -13.01
C SER A 116 -9.50 -11.42 -12.80
N THR A 117 -9.58 -11.88 -11.55
CA THR A 117 -10.11 -13.21 -11.21
C THR A 117 -11.61 -13.19 -10.94
N LEU A 118 -12.12 -12.16 -10.25
CA LEU A 118 -13.47 -12.15 -9.70
C LEU A 118 -14.47 -11.31 -10.53
N ALA A 119 -14.00 -10.31 -11.27
CA ALA A 119 -14.85 -9.31 -11.91
C ALA A 119 -14.62 -9.20 -13.42
N SER A 120 -15.62 -8.69 -14.13
CA SER A 120 -15.53 -8.37 -15.55
C SER A 120 -14.87 -7.01 -15.79
N THR A 121 -14.27 -6.81 -16.97
CA THR A 121 -13.64 -5.52 -17.33
C THR A 121 -14.55 -4.31 -17.12
N PRO A 122 -15.85 -4.31 -17.48
CA PRO A 122 -16.72 -3.17 -17.22
C PRO A 122 -16.91 -2.85 -15.73
N GLU A 123 -16.97 -3.86 -14.86
CA GLU A 123 -17.08 -3.66 -13.40
C GLU A 123 -15.79 -3.09 -12.81
N ILE A 124 -14.64 -3.55 -13.33
CA ILE A 124 -13.33 -3.02 -12.97
C ILE A 124 -13.26 -1.54 -13.38
N ASP A 125 -13.58 -1.21 -14.63
CA ASP A 125 -13.53 0.17 -15.15
C ASP A 125 -14.48 1.11 -14.38
N ASP A 126 -15.67 0.64 -13.98
CA ASP A 126 -16.58 1.42 -13.12
C ASP A 126 -15.97 1.71 -11.76
N ALA A 127 -15.38 0.70 -11.10
CA ALA A 127 -14.76 0.87 -9.79
C ALA A 127 -13.57 1.85 -9.83
N PHE A 128 -12.72 1.75 -10.88
CA PHE A 128 -11.61 2.68 -11.11
C PHE A 128 -12.08 4.10 -11.44
N ARG A 129 -13.12 4.27 -12.27
CA ARG A 129 -13.73 5.59 -12.48
C ARG A 129 -14.26 6.15 -11.17
N TRP A 130 -15.00 5.36 -10.41
CA TRP A 130 -15.55 5.77 -9.11
C TRP A 130 -14.46 6.23 -8.14
N SER A 131 -13.29 5.59 -8.11
CA SER A 131 -12.22 5.97 -7.18
C SER A 131 -11.65 7.36 -7.49
N VAL A 132 -11.60 7.74 -8.77
CA VAL A 132 -11.18 9.07 -9.23
C VAL A 132 -12.25 10.11 -8.92
N GLU A 133 -13.53 9.77 -9.07
CA GLU A 133 -14.66 10.69 -8.88
C GLU A 133 -15.10 10.83 -7.42
N ASN A 134 -14.74 9.88 -6.54
CA ASN A 134 -15.20 9.87 -5.16
C ASN A 134 -14.56 11.00 -4.33
N PRO A 135 -15.34 11.99 -3.88
CA PRO A 135 -14.78 13.17 -3.21
C PRO A 135 -14.16 12.86 -1.85
N ASN A 136 -14.64 11.84 -1.14
CA ASN A 136 -14.11 11.47 0.17
C ASN A 136 -12.76 10.75 0.05
N LEU A 137 -12.64 9.85 -0.93
CA LEU A 137 -11.39 9.15 -1.23
C LEU A 137 -10.33 10.12 -1.74
N GLN A 138 -10.68 10.99 -2.70
CA GLN A 138 -9.76 12.02 -3.20
C GLN A 138 -9.34 13.00 -2.10
N LYS A 139 -10.28 13.47 -1.26
CA LYS A 139 -9.94 14.33 -0.12
C LYS A 139 -8.94 13.67 0.84
N LYS A 140 -9.14 12.38 1.15
CA LYS A 140 -8.21 11.61 1.97
C LYS A 140 -6.82 11.54 1.34
N ALA A 141 -6.76 11.21 0.05
CA ALA A 141 -5.52 11.15 -0.72
C ALA A 141 -4.79 12.51 -0.74
N HIS A 142 -5.50 13.60 -1.00
CA HIS A 142 -4.92 14.95 -1.03
C HIS A 142 -4.33 15.37 0.30
N ILE A 143 -5.04 15.16 1.42
CA ILE A 143 -4.51 15.51 2.75
C ILE A 143 -3.18 14.81 3.00
N VAL A 144 -3.09 13.51 2.70
CA VAL A 144 -1.88 12.72 2.92
C VAL A 144 -0.76 13.17 1.97
N MET A 145 -1.07 13.42 0.71
CA MET A 145 -0.13 13.93 -0.29
C MET A 145 0.45 15.30 0.07
N ASP A 146 -0.34 16.18 0.68
CA ASP A 146 0.11 17.50 1.13
C ASP A 146 1.17 17.36 2.24
N TYR A 147 1.00 16.40 3.16
CA TYR A 147 2.04 16.11 4.17
C TYR A 147 3.29 15.45 3.58
N TYR A 148 3.16 14.60 2.56
CA TYR A 148 4.33 14.03 1.87
C TYR A 148 5.16 15.08 1.15
N ARG A 149 4.51 16.06 0.54
CA ARG A 149 5.16 17.16 -0.18
C ARG A 149 5.58 18.32 0.73
N GLY A 150 5.18 18.32 1.99
CA GLY A 150 5.53 19.35 2.96
C GLY A 150 6.96 19.24 3.48
N ASP A 151 7.44 20.32 4.09
CA ASP A 151 8.82 20.48 4.55
C ASP A 151 9.06 20.01 6.01
N GLU A 152 8.09 19.32 6.63
CA GLU A 152 8.17 18.88 8.04
C GLU A 152 8.31 17.34 8.15
N PRO A 153 9.55 16.81 8.31
CA PRO A 153 9.84 15.38 8.34
C PRO A 153 8.98 14.57 9.31
N LEU A 154 8.78 15.08 10.53
CA LEU A 154 8.00 14.39 11.55
C LEU A 154 6.52 14.31 11.19
N LYS A 155 5.96 15.36 10.57
CA LYS A 155 4.57 15.33 10.10
C LYS A 155 4.40 14.34 8.94
N ARG A 156 5.41 14.22 8.08
CA ARG A 156 5.46 13.20 7.03
C ARG A 156 5.36 11.78 7.59
N LYS A 157 6.20 11.47 8.59
CA LYS A 157 6.18 10.18 9.31
C LYS A 157 4.83 9.92 9.99
N VAL A 158 4.23 10.94 10.63
CA VAL A 158 2.90 10.84 11.24
C VAL A 158 1.81 10.57 10.18
N ALA A 159 1.85 11.27 9.04
CA ALA A 159 0.87 11.09 7.96
C ALA A 159 0.95 9.68 7.34
N SER A 160 2.16 9.17 7.09
CA SER A 160 2.38 7.78 6.64
C SER A 160 1.88 6.78 7.68
N THR A 161 2.23 6.97 8.95
CA THR A 161 1.73 6.09 10.03
C THR A 161 0.20 6.08 10.10
N LEU A 162 -0.46 7.25 10.08
CA LEU A 162 -1.92 7.33 10.13
C LEU A 162 -2.59 6.77 8.87
N LEU A 163 -1.95 6.87 7.71
CA LEU A 163 -2.44 6.21 6.51
C LEU A 163 -2.45 4.70 6.75
N GLU A 164 -1.27 4.11 6.94
CA GLU A 164 -1.03 2.65 7.01
C GLU A 164 -1.73 1.98 8.19
N SER A 165 -1.63 2.57 9.38
CA SER A 165 -2.09 1.93 10.63
C SER A 165 -3.52 2.26 11.03
N PHE A 166 -4.19 3.18 10.32
CA PHE A 166 -5.56 3.61 10.65
C PHE A 166 -6.46 3.74 9.43
N LEU A 167 -6.12 4.58 8.45
CA LEU A 167 -7.03 4.87 7.34
C LEU A 167 -7.26 3.66 6.42
N PHE A 168 -6.25 2.81 6.23
CA PHE A 168 -6.38 1.55 5.49
C PHE A 168 -7.41 0.58 6.10
N TYR A 169 -7.59 0.61 7.44
CA TYR A 169 -8.53 -0.29 8.12
C TYR A 169 -10.00 0.03 7.83
N SER A 170 -10.30 1.22 7.30
CA SER A 170 -11.64 1.48 6.74
C SER A 170 -11.97 0.59 5.54
N GLY A 171 -10.96 0.11 4.81
CA GLY A 171 -11.11 -0.88 3.74
C GLY A 171 -10.87 -2.32 4.22
N PHE A 172 -9.79 -2.57 4.99
CA PHE A 172 -9.45 -3.94 5.45
C PHE A 172 -10.52 -4.59 6.32
N TYR A 173 -11.43 -3.83 6.91
CA TYR A 173 -12.59 -4.40 7.62
C TYR A 173 -13.38 -5.39 6.74
N LEU A 174 -13.60 -5.08 5.46
CA LEU A 174 -14.49 -5.86 4.60
C LEU A 174 -13.96 -7.26 4.24
N PRO A 175 -12.72 -7.43 3.73
CA PRO A 175 -12.16 -8.77 3.51
C PRO A 175 -12.08 -9.59 4.80
N LEU A 176 -11.72 -8.97 5.94
CA LEU A 176 -11.75 -9.64 7.25
C LEU A 176 -13.16 -10.09 7.64
N HIS A 177 -14.17 -9.25 7.37
CA HIS A 177 -15.57 -9.59 7.59
C HIS A 177 -16.00 -10.78 6.73
N TRP A 178 -15.63 -10.81 5.45
CA TRP A 178 -15.91 -11.95 4.56
C TRP A 178 -15.25 -13.23 5.05
N SER A 179 -13.97 -13.16 5.41
CA SER A 179 -13.22 -14.30 5.94
C SER A 179 -13.88 -14.89 7.20
N SER A 180 -14.36 -14.04 8.11
CA SER A 180 -15.09 -14.48 9.32
C SER A 180 -16.37 -15.26 9.04
N LYS A 181 -16.91 -15.15 7.82
CA LYS A 181 -18.10 -15.85 7.33
C LYS A 181 -17.76 -16.98 6.36
N ALA A 182 -16.49 -17.39 6.30
CA ALA A 182 -15.98 -18.36 5.32
C ALA A 182 -16.29 -17.97 3.86
N LYS A 183 -16.32 -16.67 3.57
CA LYS A 183 -16.43 -16.13 2.21
C LYS A 183 -15.13 -15.45 1.82
N LEU A 184 -14.77 -15.56 0.53
CA LEU A 184 -13.57 -14.93 -0.05
C LEU A 184 -12.29 -15.14 0.80
N THR A 185 -12.07 -16.36 1.29
CA THR A 185 -11.01 -16.65 2.26
C THR A 185 -9.60 -16.59 1.69
N ASN A 186 -9.43 -16.70 0.37
CA ASN A 186 -8.12 -16.51 -0.28
C ASN A 186 -7.87 -15.03 -0.61
N THR A 187 -8.94 -14.26 -0.79
CA THR A 187 -8.89 -12.81 -1.04
C THR A 187 -8.57 -12.02 0.22
N ALA A 188 -8.92 -12.55 1.41
CA ALA A 188 -8.69 -11.94 2.71
C ALA A 188 -7.28 -12.19 3.25
#